data_AF-A0A3C0R6F7-F1
#
_entry.id   AF-A0A3C0R6F7-F1
#
_cell.length_a   1.000
_cell.length_b   1.000
_cell.length_c   1.000
_cell.angle_alpha   90.00
_cell.angle_beta   90.00
_cell.angle_gamma   90.00
#
_symmetry.space_group_name_H-M   'P 1'
#
loop_
_entity.id
_entity.type
_entity.pdbx_description
1 polymer ?
#
loop_
_entity_poly.entity_id
_entity_poly.type
_entity_poly.pdbx_seq_one_letter_code
_entity_poly.pdbx_strand_id
1 'polypeptide(L)'
;MPDDLDKRIEQALTSGQLLDAAAKNIRELLAAAPADLYSRVINELVAAGEWAELNDRFYKTLEFGTGGLRGRTIGKIVTAAERGSAALKERPEFPCIGTNAMDLYNVSRATQGLVAYVQAWHARNKIDNPPKIVVAHDTRFFSKEFTELAAKVASENGCAAWIFDGPRSTPELSFAVRHLNASAGVVITASHNPPHDNGYKVYFADGAQVVEPHASGIIEKVNAITSETYKPLPKDRQGAVTILGHDVDEAYMERLATLIVDPKVVRAAKSLRIVFTPVSYTHLTLPTKTI
;
A
#
# COMPACT_ATOMS: atom_id res chain seq x y z
N MET A 1 23.69 23.83 -9.06
CA MET A 1 22.72 23.24 -8.12
C MET A 1 22.48 21.76 -8.47
N PRO A 2 22.21 21.33 -9.71
CA PRO A 2 22.31 19.91 -10.11
C PRO A 2 23.76 19.38 -10.13
N ASP A 3 24.68 20.18 -10.68
CA ASP A 3 26.11 19.82 -10.80
C ASP A 3 26.84 19.58 -9.46
N ASP A 4 26.27 20.01 -8.32
CA ASP A 4 26.87 19.76 -6.99
C ASP A 4 26.41 18.42 -6.41
N LEU A 5 25.15 18.03 -6.64
CA LEU A 5 24.61 16.74 -6.20
C LEU A 5 25.35 15.59 -6.87
N ASP A 6 25.45 15.61 -8.20
CA ASP A 6 26.11 14.52 -8.93
C ASP A 6 27.60 14.40 -8.56
N LYS A 7 28.29 15.52 -8.36
CA LYS A 7 29.69 15.50 -7.89
C LYS A 7 29.84 14.83 -6.54
N ARG A 8 28.94 15.12 -5.59
CA ARG A 8 28.96 14.49 -4.26
C ARG A 8 28.64 13.00 -4.34
N ILE A 9 27.69 12.61 -5.18
CA ILE A 9 27.39 11.19 -5.44
C ILE A 9 28.61 10.48 -6.02
N GLU A 10 29.29 11.06 -7.01
CA GLU A 10 30.51 10.48 -7.61
C GLU A 10 31.67 10.37 -6.61
N GLN A 11 31.84 11.36 -5.73
CA GLN A 11 32.81 11.30 -4.64
C GLN A 11 32.48 10.18 -3.63
N ALA A 12 31.22 10.02 -3.27
CA ALA A 12 30.75 8.98 -2.36
C ALA A 12 30.89 7.57 -2.97
N LEU A 13 30.68 7.43 -4.29
CA LEU A 13 30.97 6.20 -5.04
C LEU A 13 32.46 5.86 -5.00
N THR A 14 33.31 6.83 -5.37
CA THR A 14 34.78 6.65 -5.41
C THR A 14 35.36 6.30 -4.04
N SER A 15 34.78 6.83 -2.97
CA SER A 15 35.18 6.54 -1.58
C SER A 15 34.52 5.31 -0.96
N GLY A 16 33.61 4.63 -1.68
CA GLY A 16 32.92 3.43 -1.22
C GLY A 16 31.84 3.66 -0.15
N GLN A 17 31.40 4.91 0.06
CA GLN A 17 30.35 5.26 1.02
C GLN A 17 28.95 5.00 0.47
N LEU A 18 28.77 5.17 -0.84
CA LEU A 18 27.52 4.92 -1.56
C LEU A 18 27.68 3.70 -2.48
N LEU A 19 26.69 2.82 -2.53
CA LEU A 19 26.68 1.65 -3.41
C LEU A 19 26.36 2.06 -4.86
N ASP A 20 26.97 1.39 -5.85
CA ASP A 20 26.69 1.61 -7.27
C ASP A 20 25.18 1.49 -7.58
N ALA A 21 24.53 0.48 -7.01
CA ALA A 21 23.09 0.28 -7.18
C ALA A 21 22.26 1.43 -6.59
N ALA A 22 22.69 1.99 -5.45
CA ALA A 22 22.01 3.13 -4.82
C ALA A 22 22.14 4.39 -5.68
N ALA A 23 23.34 4.71 -6.16
CA ALA A 23 23.56 5.85 -7.05
C ALA A 23 22.75 5.74 -8.35
N LYS A 24 22.74 4.54 -8.95
CA LYS A 24 21.94 4.25 -10.14
C LYS A 24 20.45 4.53 -9.89
N ASN A 25 19.89 3.95 -8.82
CA ASN A 25 18.47 4.07 -8.51
C ASN A 25 18.06 5.50 -8.12
N ILE A 26 18.94 6.26 -7.45
CA ILE A 26 18.74 7.70 -7.19
C ILE A 26 18.58 8.47 -8.51
N ARG A 27 19.50 8.26 -9.46
CA ARG A 27 19.48 8.95 -10.76
C ARG A 27 18.26 8.59 -11.58
N GLU A 28 17.92 7.30 -11.64
CA GLU A 28 16.73 6.83 -12.35
C GLU A 28 15.45 7.41 -11.76
N LEU A 29 15.33 7.46 -10.42
CA LEU A 29 14.17 8.07 -9.76
C LEU A 29 14.04 9.56 -10.09
N LEU A 30 15.13 10.32 -9.97
CA LEU A 30 15.14 11.76 -10.25
C LEU A 30 14.81 12.08 -11.72
N ALA A 31 15.20 11.21 -12.65
CA ALA A 31 14.88 11.35 -14.06
C ALA A 31 13.41 10.99 -14.37
N ALA A 32 12.86 9.96 -13.72
CA ALA A 32 11.52 9.42 -14.01
C ALA A 32 10.37 10.13 -13.29
N ALA A 33 10.67 10.80 -12.17
CA ALA A 33 9.68 11.46 -11.32
C ALA A 33 10.26 12.79 -10.81
N PRO A 34 10.16 13.88 -11.59
CA PRO A 34 10.70 15.18 -11.21
C PRO A 34 9.81 15.89 -10.17
N ALA A 35 9.43 15.18 -9.11
CA ALA A 35 8.78 15.79 -7.95
C ALA A 35 9.82 16.59 -7.17
N ASP A 36 9.53 17.87 -6.91
CA ASP A 36 10.37 18.75 -6.10
C ASP A 36 10.74 18.11 -4.74
N LEU A 37 9.83 17.33 -4.16
CA LEU A 37 10.07 16.62 -2.92
C LEU A 37 11.23 15.61 -3.03
N TYR A 38 11.32 14.81 -4.10
CA TYR A 38 12.32 13.75 -4.21
C TYR A 38 13.73 14.33 -4.29
N SER A 39 13.90 15.38 -5.09
CA SER A 39 15.18 16.08 -5.21
C SER A 39 15.57 16.76 -3.89
N ARG A 40 14.64 17.40 -3.17
CA ARG A 40 14.94 17.99 -1.86
C ARG A 40 15.38 16.96 -0.82
N VAL A 41 14.65 15.85 -0.70
CA VAL A 41 14.99 14.78 0.26
C VAL A 41 16.38 14.20 -0.02
N ILE A 42 16.67 13.88 -1.28
CA ILE A 42 17.97 13.31 -1.68
C ILE A 42 19.10 14.32 -1.47
N ASN A 43 18.88 15.59 -1.83
CA ASN A 43 19.85 16.66 -1.59
C ASN A 43 20.17 16.84 -0.11
N GLU A 44 19.16 16.81 0.78
CA GLU A 44 19.38 16.94 2.22
C GLU A 44 20.22 15.79 2.78
N LEU A 45 19.93 14.55 2.40
CA LEU A 45 20.71 13.38 2.84
C LEU A 45 22.14 13.40 2.30
N VAL A 46 22.33 13.78 1.03
CA VAL A 46 23.65 13.91 0.41
C VAL A 46 24.46 15.04 1.05
N ALA A 47 23.85 16.20 1.31
CA ALA A 47 24.50 17.33 1.94
C ALA A 47 24.93 17.02 3.38
N ALA A 48 24.16 16.21 4.10
CA ALA A 48 24.47 15.74 5.46
C ALA A 48 25.45 14.55 5.49
N GLY A 49 25.75 13.93 4.35
CA GLY A 49 26.63 12.75 4.29
C GLY A 49 25.98 11.47 4.83
N GLU A 50 24.64 11.38 4.79
CA GLU A 50 23.84 10.25 5.29
C GLU A 50 23.83 9.07 4.30
N TRP A 51 25.03 8.62 3.91
CA TRP A 51 25.23 7.61 2.86
C TRP A 51 24.66 6.24 3.24
N ALA A 52 24.69 5.88 4.52
CA ALA A 52 24.09 4.64 5.00
C ALA A 52 22.56 4.64 4.83
N GLU A 53 21.90 5.76 5.12
CA GLU A 53 20.46 5.92 4.91
C GLU A 53 20.12 5.92 3.41
N LEU A 54 20.93 6.58 2.58
CA LEU A 54 20.78 6.53 1.11
C LEU A 54 20.95 5.10 0.58
N ASN A 55 21.94 4.35 1.06
CA ASN A 55 22.10 2.95 0.69
C ASN A 55 20.86 2.14 1.07
N ASP A 56 20.37 2.24 2.31
CA ASP A 56 19.17 1.51 2.76
C ASP A 56 17.92 1.81 1.90
N ARG A 57 17.75 3.08 1.50
CA ARG A 57 16.62 3.56 0.71
C ARG A 57 16.70 3.22 -0.77
N PHE A 58 17.91 3.09 -1.32
CA PHE A 58 18.11 3.05 -2.78
C PHE A 58 18.91 1.84 -3.29
N TYR A 59 19.46 0.96 -2.46
CA TYR A 59 20.29 -0.16 -2.96
C TYR A 59 19.54 -1.14 -3.89
N LYS A 60 18.21 -1.14 -3.85
CA LYS A 60 17.34 -1.90 -4.76
C LYS A 60 16.00 -1.19 -4.97
N THR A 61 15.17 -1.77 -5.84
CA THR A 61 13.74 -1.44 -5.90
C THR A 61 12.98 -2.33 -4.93
N LEU A 62 11.95 -1.79 -4.27
CA LEU A 62 11.12 -2.54 -3.34
C LEU A 62 10.48 -3.71 -4.09
N GLU A 63 10.74 -4.92 -3.60
CA GLU A 63 10.30 -6.12 -4.29
C GLU A 63 8.80 -6.35 -4.06
N PHE A 64 8.06 -6.59 -5.15
CA PHE A 64 6.70 -7.11 -5.08
C PHE A 64 6.78 -8.63 -5.05
N GLY A 65 6.60 -9.23 -3.87
CA GLY A 65 6.60 -10.68 -3.69
C GLY A 65 5.20 -11.28 -3.81
N THR A 66 5.09 -12.59 -3.53
CA THR A 66 3.78 -13.29 -3.46
C THR A 66 2.83 -12.68 -2.42
N GLY A 67 3.38 -12.07 -1.37
CA GLY A 67 2.61 -11.36 -0.35
C GLY A 67 2.31 -9.89 -0.67
N GLY A 68 2.79 -9.36 -1.80
CA GLY A 68 2.77 -7.94 -2.18
C GLY A 68 4.01 -7.17 -1.74
N LEU A 69 3.87 -5.88 -1.42
CA LEU A 69 4.96 -5.02 -0.95
C LEU A 69 5.03 -4.99 0.57
N ARG A 70 6.25 -4.90 1.12
CA ARG A 70 6.47 -4.54 2.52
C ARG A 70 7.80 -3.81 2.66
N GLY A 71 7.77 -2.65 3.28
CA GLY A 71 8.96 -1.84 3.47
C GLY A 71 8.77 -0.74 4.48
N ARG A 72 9.88 -0.06 4.76
CA ARG A 72 9.90 1.11 5.63
C ARG A 72 9.16 2.26 4.95
N THR A 73 8.25 2.90 5.68
CA THR A 73 7.52 4.10 5.24
C THR A 73 7.96 5.36 5.99
N ILE A 74 8.72 5.22 7.08
CA ILE A 74 9.41 6.32 7.78
C ILE A 74 10.90 5.98 7.87
N GLY A 75 11.74 6.80 7.24
CA GLY A 75 13.21 6.66 7.23
C GLY A 75 13.81 6.61 8.62
N LYS A 76 15.04 6.07 8.76
CA LYS A 76 15.75 6.14 10.05
C LYS A 76 16.16 7.58 10.34
N ILE A 77 16.52 8.30 9.29
CA ILE A 77 16.71 9.75 9.28
C ILE A 77 15.50 10.35 8.57
N VAL A 78 14.76 11.23 9.24
CA VAL A 78 13.64 11.98 8.61
C VAL A 78 14.17 13.34 8.19
N THR A 79 14.15 13.65 6.90
CA THR A 79 14.63 14.93 6.38
C THR A 79 13.67 16.07 6.74
N ALA A 80 14.12 17.33 6.64
CA ALA A 80 13.24 18.48 6.81
C ALA A 80 12.16 18.51 5.72
N ALA A 81 12.52 18.13 4.49
CA ALA A 81 11.56 17.97 3.40
C ALA A 81 10.47 16.92 3.68
N GLU A 82 10.81 15.76 4.26
CA GLU A 82 9.82 14.73 4.67
C GLU A 82 8.99 15.18 5.87
N ARG A 83 9.65 15.83 6.85
CA ARG A 83 9.01 16.36 8.05
C ARG A 83 7.90 17.35 7.68
N GLY A 84 8.15 18.22 6.71
CA GLY A 84 7.24 19.28 6.32
C GLY A 84 6.89 20.15 7.53
N SER A 85 5.59 20.30 7.77
CA SER A 85 5.03 21.08 8.88
C SER A 85 4.79 20.27 10.16
N ALA A 86 4.99 18.95 10.14
CA ALA A 86 4.68 18.09 11.27
C ALA A 86 5.61 18.32 12.47
N ALA A 87 5.09 18.15 13.69
CA ALA A 87 5.91 18.28 14.89
C ALA A 87 6.92 17.12 15.03
N LEU A 88 8.03 17.33 15.74
CA LEU A 88 9.10 16.32 15.90
C LEU A 88 8.62 15.00 16.53
N LYS A 89 7.59 15.05 17.39
CA LYS A 89 7.02 13.87 18.07
C LYS A 89 5.92 13.18 17.27
N GLU A 90 5.54 13.73 16.11
CA GLU A 90 4.51 13.19 15.23
C GLU A 90 5.15 12.43 14.07
N ARG A 91 4.33 11.71 13.29
CA ARG A 91 4.78 11.17 12.00
C ARG A 91 5.20 12.33 11.06
N PRO A 92 6.14 12.12 10.13
CA PRO A 92 6.41 13.12 9.10
C PRO A 92 5.17 13.38 8.24
N GLU A 93 5.13 14.55 7.61
CA GLU A 93 4.07 14.93 6.68
C GLU A 93 4.04 14.00 5.46
N PHE A 94 5.22 13.64 4.94
CA PHE A 94 5.40 12.77 3.79
C PHE A 94 6.06 11.44 4.17
N PRO A 95 5.76 10.34 3.44
CA PRO A 95 6.46 9.07 3.63
C PRO A 95 7.92 9.17 3.17
N CYS A 96 8.71 8.21 3.64
CA CYS A 96 10.11 8.01 3.25
C CYS A 96 10.25 7.95 1.72
N ILE A 97 11.15 8.74 1.14
CA ILE A 97 11.48 8.63 -0.29
C ILE A 97 12.62 7.62 -0.47
N GLY A 98 12.39 6.62 -1.32
CA GLY A 98 13.40 5.61 -1.67
C GLY A 98 12.86 4.55 -2.60
N THR A 99 13.66 4.10 -3.58
CA THR A 99 13.23 3.00 -4.46
C THR A 99 12.94 1.72 -3.68
N ASN A 100 13.58 1.51 -2.53
CA ASN A 100 13.36 0.44 -1.55
C ASN A 100 12.47 0.87 -0.35
N ALA A 101 11.58 1.85 -0.51
CA ALA A 101 10.66 2.29 0.54
C ALA A 101 9.20 1.97 0.19
N MET A 102 8.37 1.82 1.23
CA MET A 102 6.91 1.80 1.07
C MET A 102 6.42 3.25 1.01
N ASP A 103 6.32 3.76 -0.22
CA ASP A 103 6.08 5.17 -0.55
C ASP A 103 5.02 5.32 -1.65
N LEU A 104 4.77 6.56 -2.07
CA LEU A 104 3.78 6.85 -3.11
C LEU A 104 4.19 6.25 -4.47
N TYR A 105 5.49 6.26 -4.78
CA TYR A 105 6.04 5.67 -6.00
C TYR A 105 5.69 4.19 -6.11
N ASN A 106 6.04 3.40 -5.09
CA ASN A 106 5.83 1.96 -5.11
C ASN A 106 4.35 1.57 -4.99
N VAL A 107 3.53 2.34 -4.28
CA VAL A 107 2.07 2.12 -4.25
C VAL A 107 1.43 2.38 -5.62
N SER A 108 1.83 3.46 -6.30
CA SER A 108 1.38 3.73 -7.67
C SER A 108 1.78 2.61 -8.62
N ARG A 109 3.06 2.20 -8.59
CA ARG A 109 3.62 1.12 -9.41
C ARG A 109 2.88 -0.21 -9.20
N ALA A 110 2.67 -0.61 -7.94
CA ALA A 110 1.95 -1.82 -7.58
C ALA A 110 0.50 -1.80 -8.06
N THR A 111 -0.18 -0.66 -7.90
CA THR A 111 -1.58 -0.52 -8.30
C THR A 111 -1.74 -0.56 -9.82
N GLN A 112 -0.88 0.12 -10.57
CA GLN A 112 -0.86 0.06 -12.03
C GLN A 112 -0.66 -1.39 -12.53
N GLY A 113 0.31 -2.11 -11.96
CA GLY A 113 0.56 -3.50 -12.32
C GLY A 113 -0.62 -4.42 -11.99
N LEU A 114 -1.26 -4.25 -10.83
CA LEU A 114 -2.45 -4.99 -10.45
C LEU A 114 -3.61 -4.75 -11.42
N VAL A 115 -3.89 -3.48 -11.77
CA VAL A 115 -4.97 -3.11 -12.70
C VAL A 115 -4.72 -3.71 -14.08
N ALA A 116 -3.50 -3.59 -14.59
CA ALA A 116 -3.11 -4.18 -15.87
C ALA A 116 -3.27 -5.71 -15.87
N TYR A 117 -2.91 -6.38 -14.77
CA TYR A 117 -3.11 -7.82 -14.63
C TYR A 117 -4.59 -8.20 -14.63
N VAL A 118 -5.41 -7.50 -13.82
CA VAL A 118 -6.84 -7.79 -13.69
C VAL A 118 -7.56 -7.56 -15.02
N GLN A 119 -7.26 -6.49 -15.75
CA GLN A 119 -7.80 -6.24 -17.09
C GLN A 119 -7.46 -7.38 -18.07
N ALA A 120 -6.20 -7.82 -18.08
CA ALA A 120 -5.78 -8.95 -18.91
C ALA A 120 -6.43 -10.28 -18.47
N TRP A 121 -6.67 -10.47 -17.17
CA TRP A 121 -7.40 -11.63 -16.65
C TRP A 121 -8.88 -11.60 -17.05
N HIS A 122 -9.57 -10.46 -16.95
CA HIS A 122 -10.94 -10.28 -17.45
C HIS A 122 -11.04 -10.64 -18.93
N ALA A 123 -10.17 -10.07 -19.77
CA ALA A 123 -10.18 -10.32 -21.21
C ALA A 123 -9.98 -11.81 -21.54
N ARG A 124 -9.02 -12.47 -20.89
CA ARG A 124 -8.76 -13.92 -21.09
C ARG A 124 -9.92 -14.80 -20.66
N ASN A 125 -10.65 -14.42 -19.60
CA ASN A 125 -11.77 -15.17 -19.06
C ASN A 125 -13.13 -14.72 -19.60
N LYS A 126 -13.16 -13.77 -20.55
CA LYS A 126 -14.39 -13.23 -21.15
C LYS A 126 -15.36 -12.68 -20.11
N ILE A 127 -14.81 -11.93 -19.15
CA ILE A 127 -15.58 -11.25 -18.12
C ILE A 127 -15.90 -9.83 -18.63
N ASP A 128 -17.16 -9.61 -18.98
CA ASP A 128 -17.61 -8.40 -19.68
C ASP A 128 -17.81 -7.17 -18.78
N ASN A 129 -17.88 -7.36 -17.46
CA ASN A 129 -18.00 -6.22 -16.55
C ASN A 129 -16.63 -5.53 -16.34
N PRO A 130 -16.62 -4.20 -16.13
CA PRO A 130 -15.40 -3.49 -15.79
C PRO A 130 -14.77 -4.07 -14.52
N PRO A 131 -13.43 -4.17 -14.46
CA PRO A 131 -12.75 -4.66 -13.28
C PRO A 131 -12.98 -3.70 -12.11
N LYS A 132 -13.01 -4.26 -10.90
CA LYS A 132 -13.15 -3.50 -9.68
C LYS A 132 -12.26 -4.09 -8.58
N ILE A 133 -11.71 -3.23 -7.73
CA ILE A 133 -10.95 -3.65 -6.55
C ILE A 133 -11.57 -3.09 -5.26
N VAL A 134 -11.39 -3.81 -4.16
CA VAL A 134 -11.67 -3.29 -2.80
C VAL A 134 -10.34 -2.98 -2.13
N VAL A 135 -10.18 -1.78 -1.56
CA VAL A 135 -8.98 -1.38 -0.83
C VAL A 135 -9.36 -1.09 0.63
N ALA A 136 -8.71 -1.79 1.55
CA ALA A 136 -8.81 -1.55 2.99
C ALA A 136 -7.43 -1.21 3.55
N HIS A 137 -7.41 -0.68 4.77
CA HIS A 137 -6.15 -0.41 5.46
C HIS A 137 -6.24 -0.63 6.96
N ASP A 138 -5.07 -0.79 7.58
CA ASP A 138 -4.91 -0.72 9.02
C ASP A 138 -4.54 0.69 9.51
N THR A 139 -4.22 0.81 10.79
CA THR A 139 -3.92 2.09 11.45
C THR A 139 -2.45 2.49 11.41
N ARG A 140 -1.66 1.94 10.48
CA ARG A 140 -0.28 2.38 10.28
C ARG A 140 -0.25 3.79 9.70
N PHE A 141 0.90 4.44 9.88
CA PHE A 141 1.13 5.73 9.23
C PHE A 141 1.03 5.60 7.71
N PHE A 142 0.45 6.63 7.09
CA PHE A 142 0.23 6.73 5.64
C PHE A 142 -0.75 5.72 5.05
N SER A 143 -1.36 4.84 5.85
CA SER A 143 -2.28 3.80 5.37
C SER A 143 -3.50 4.36 4.64
N LYS A 144 -4.03 5.50 5.13
CA LYS A 144 -5.15 6.21 4.50
C LYS A 144 -4.72 6.81 3.16
N GLU A 145 -3.59 7.50 3.14
CA GLU A 145 -3.02 8.16 1.96
C GLU A 145 -2.69 7.14 0.86
N PHE A 146 -2.13 5.99 1.22
CA PHE A 146 -1.87 4.89 0.28
C PHE A 146 -3.16 4.24 -0.23
N THR A 147 -4.20 4.17 0.59
CA THR A 147 -5.52 3.68 0.15
C THR A 147 -6.15 4.62 -0.87
N GLU A 148 -6.14 5.92 -0.59
CA GLU A 148 -6.64 6.95 -1.49
C GLU A 148 -5.85 6.99 -2.80
N LEU A 149 -4.53 6.85 -2.73
CA LEU A 149 -3.66 6.75 -3.90
C LEU A 149 -3.98 5.50 -4.73
N ALA A 150 -4.08 4.32 -4.12
CA ALA A 150 -4.42 3.09 -4.82
C ALA A 150 -5.81 3.19 -5.49
N ALA A 151 -6.80 3.76 -4.82
CA ALA A 151 -8.12 3.98 -5.40
C ALA A 151 -8.08 4.95 -6.59
N LYS A 152 -7.36 6.07 -6.47
CA LYS A 152 -7.15 7.04 -7.55
C LYS A 152 -6.48 6.39 -8.74
N VAL A 153 -5.38 5.66 -8.53
CA VAL A 153 -4.62 5.01 -9.60
C VAL A 153 -5.44 3.94 -10.30
N ALA A 154 -6.20 3.13 -9.56
CA ALA A 154 -7.11 2.16 -10.15
C ALA A 154 -8.17 2.84 -11.03
N SER A 155 -8.85 3.85 -10.47
CA SER A 155 -9.86 4.65 -11.17
C SER A 155 -9.33 5.25 -12.46
N GLU A 156 -8.19 5.95 -12.40
CA GLU A 156 -7.59 6.62 -13.54
C GLU A 156 -7.10 5.65 -14.63
N ASN A 157 -6.90 4.37 -14.30
CA ASN A 157 -6.55 3.30 -15.23
C ASN A 157 -7.77 2.44 -15.66
N GLY A 158 -9.00 2.85 -15.35
CA GLY A 158 -10.22 2.20 -15.84
C GLY A 158 -10.66 0.99 -14.99
N CYS A 159 -10.25 0.95 -13.72
CA CYS A 159 -10.69 -0.03 -12.73
C CYS A 159 -11.45 0.68 -11.61
N ALA A 160 -12.67 0.24 -11.30
CA ALA A 160 -13.41 0.82 -10.17
C ALA A 160 -12.71 0.47 -8.84
N ALA A 161 -12.81 1.35 -7.86
CA ALA A 161 -12.23 1.15 -6.55
C ALA A 161 -13.26 1.40 -5.44
N TRP A 162 -13.38 0.45 -4.54
CA TRP A 162 -14.16 0.58 -3.32
C TRP A 162 -13.24 0.68 -2.12
N ILE A 163 -13.41 1.71 -1.31
CA ILE A 163 -12.60 1.95 -0.12
C ILE A 163 -13.49 2.07 1.10
N PHE A 164 -13.00 1.65 2.26
CA PHE A 164 -13.71 1.89 3.51
C PHE A 164 -13.48 3.33 3.99
N ASP A 165 -14.40 3.83 4.81
CA ASP A 165 -14.33 5.17 5.43
C ASP A 165 -13.25 5.29 6.52
N GLY A 166 -12.63 4.17 6.87
CA GLY A 166 -11.55 4.10 7.84
C GLY A 166 -10.94 2.70 7.93
N PRO A 167 -10.22 2.41 9.02
CA PRO A 167 -9.54 1.13 9.18
C PRO A 167 -10.52 -0.04 9.15
N ARG A 168 -10.14 -1.11 8.45
CA ARG A 168 -10.89 -2.38 8.43
C ARG A 168 -9.94 -3.56 8.46
N SER A 169 -10.44 -4.67 9.00
CA SER A 169 -9.66 -5.86 9.19
C SER A 169 -9.42 -6.60 7.86
N THR A 170 -8.30 -7.32 7.76
CA THR A 170 -8.04 -8.21 6.62
C THR A 170 -9.17 -9.21 6.33
N PRO A 171 -9.79 -9.90 7.30
CA PRO A 171 -10.90 -10.81 7.02
C PRO A 171 -12.15 -10.11 6.49
N GLU A 172 -12.37 -8.85 6.86
CA GLU A 172 -13.48 -8.04 6.36
C GLU A 172 -13.26 -7.58 4.91
N LEU A 173 -12.01 -7.22 4.55
CA LEU A 173 -11.62 -7.04 3.15
C LEU A 173 -11.84 -8.33 2.35
N SER A 174 -11.38 -9.47 2.85
CA SER A 174 -11.61 -10.79 2.23
C SER A 174 -13.10 -11.10 2.03
N PHE A 175 -13.95 -10.72 2.99
CA PHE A 175 -15.39 -10.81 2.85
C PHE A 175 -15.93 -9.85 1.78
N ALA A 176 -15.57 -8.57 1.84
CA ALA A 176 -16.05 -7.52 0.93
C ALA A 176 -15.72 -7.81 -0.54
N VAL A 177 -14.52 -8.35 -0.83
CA VAL A 177 -14.15 -8.76 -2.19
C VAL A 177 -15.15 -9.76 -2.76
N ARG A 178 -15.51 -10.79 -1.99
CA ARG A 178 -16.48 -11.79 -2.43
C ARG A 178 -17.91 -11.23 -2.43
N HIS A 179 -18.28 -10.52 -1.37
CA HIS A 179 -19.63 -9.97 -1.19
C HIS A 179 -20.00 -9.01 -2.32
N LEU A 180 -19.05 -8.21 -2.79
CA LEU A 180 -19.27 -7.21 -3.81
C LEU A 180 -18.84 -7.67 -5.23
N ASN A 181 -18.44 -8.95 -5.37
CA ASN A 181 -17.93 -9.55 -6.60
C ASN A 181 -16.80 -8.71 -7.23
N ALA A 182 -15.80 -8.36 -6.43
CA ALA A 182 -14.63 -7.65 -6.89
C ALA A 182 -13.58 -8.59 -7.49
N SER A 183 -12.81 -8.09 -8.45
CA SER A 183 -11.78 -8.86 -9.15
C SER A 183 -10.54 -9.10 -8.28
N ALA A 184 -10.25 -8.16 -7.36
CA ALA A 184 -9.17 -8.25 -6.41
C ALA A 184 -9.45 -7.39 -5.17
N GLY A 185 -8.69 -7.63 -4.11
CA GLY A 185 -8.61 -6.81 -2.92
C GLY A 185 -7.19 -6.33 -2.67
N VAL A 186 -7.05 -5.18 -2.02
CA VAL A 186 -5.79 -4.65 -1.53
C VAL A 186 -5.96 -4.34 -0.05
N VAL A 187 -4.99 -4.76 0.75
CA VAL A 187 -4.90 -4.36 2.16
C VAL A 187 -3.59 -3.63 2.39
N ILE A 188 -3.68 -2.36 2.80
CA ILE A 188 -2.53 -1.56 3.19
C ILE A 188 -2.20 -1.87 4.64
N THR A 189 -1.18 -2.71 4.85
CA THR A 189 -0.71 -3.14 6.18
C THR A 189 0.64 -3.83 6.11
N ALA A 190 1.49 -3.60 7.12
CA ALA A 190 2.61 -4.48 7.44
C ALA A 190 2.30 -5.42 8.63
N SER A 191 1.03 -5.64 8.95
CA SER A 191 0.55 -6.52 10.03
C SER A 191 1.10 -6.15 11.41
N HIS A 192 2.05 -6.91 11.94
CA HIS A 192 2.64 -6.72 13.27
C HIS A 192 4.08 -6.15 13.22
N ASN A 193 4.55 -5.75 12.03
CA ASN A 193 5.84 -5.08 11.87
C ASN A 193 5.92 -3.78 12.71
N PRO A 194 7.13 -3.26 12.96
CA PRO A 194 7.31 -1.96 13.62
C PRO A 194 6.47 -0.83 12.99
N PRO A 195 6.15 0.24 13.73
CA PRO A 195 5.24 1.31 13.26
C PRO A 195 5.80 2.12 12.08
N HIS A 196 7.12 2.09 11.86
CA HIS A 196 7.78 2.74 10.72
C HIS A 196 7.70 1.91 9.42
N ASP A 197 7.11 0.71 9.45
CA ASP A 197 6.85 -0.11 8.27
C ASP A 197 5.38 0.00 7.83
N ASN A 198 5.16 -0.14 6.54
CA ASN A 198 3.84 -0.39 5.97
C ASN A 198 3.94 -1.39 4.80
N GLY A 199 2.81 -1.76 4.20
CA GLY A 199 2.79 -2.75 3.14
C GLY A 199 1.54 -2.68 2.28
N TYR A 200 1.57 -3.40 1.17
CA TYR A 200 0.50 -3.50 0.19
C TYR A 200 0.30 -4.97 -0.11
N LYS A 201 -0.80 -5.58 0.35
CA LYS A 201 -1.08 -7.01 0.14
C LYS A 201 -2.22 -7.18 -0.83
N VAL A 202 -2.10 -8.12 -1.76
CA VAL A 202 -3.14 -8.39 -2.76
C VAL A 202 -3.90 -9.67 -2.42
N TYR A 203 -5.21 -9.58 -2.60
CA TYR A 203 -6.19 -10.66 -2.51
C TYR A 203 -6.86 -10.80 -3.87
N PHE A 204 -7.23 -12.00 -4.29
CA PHE A 204 -7.90 -12.20 -5.59
C PHE A 204 -9.42 -12.35 -5.43
N ALA A 205 -10.13 -12.60 -6.53
CA ALA A 205 -11.60 -12.65 -6.56
C ALA A 205 -12.24 -13.68 -5.60
N ASP A 206 -11.49 -14.68 -5.16
CA ASP A 206 -11.91 -15.65 -4.14
C ASP A 206 -11.78 -15.12 -2.70
N GLY A 207 -11.31 -13.88 -2.53
CA GLY A 207 -11.06 -13.25 -1.24
C GLY A 207 -9.84 -13.82 -0.50
N ALA A 208 -9.06 -14.71 -1.10
CA ALA A 208 -7.82 -15.23 -0.54
C ALA A 208 -6.63 -14.36 -0.95
N GLN A 209 -5.56 -14.38 -0.14
CA GLN A 209 -4.31 -13.73 -0.52
C GLN A 209 -3.79 -14.39 -1.79
N VAL A 210 -3.23 -13.60 -2.71
CA VAL A 210 -2.81 -14.11 -4.03
C VAL A 210 -1.79 -15.24 -3.89
N VAL A 211 -2.06 -16.31 -4.64
CA VAL A 211 -1.17 -17.45 -4.86
C VAL A 211 -1.02 -17.66 -6.37
N GLU A 212 -0.22 -18.64 -6.80
CA GLU A 212 -0.14 -18.99 -8.21
C GLU A 212 -1.49 -19.44 -8.78
N PRO A 213 -1.80 -19.12 -10.06
CA PRO A 213 -0.97 -18.43 -11.05
C PRO A 213 -1.07 -16.89 -11.00
N HIS A 214 -1.85 -16.33 -10.06
CA HIS A 214 -2.10 -14.89 -9.98
C HIS A 214 -0.89 -14.12 -9.47
N ALA A 215 -0.16 -14.68 -8.50
CA ALA A 215 1.02 -14.07 -7.93
C ALA A 215 2.07 -13.72 -9.00
N SER A 216 2.57 -14.71 -9.76
CA SER A 216 3.57 -14.45 -10.81
C SER A 216 3.08 -13.48 -11.89
N GLY A 217 1.81 -13.58 -12.29
CA GLY A 217 1.26 -12.68 -13.30
C GLY A 217 1.14 -11.22 -12.83
N ILE A 218 0.81 -10.98 -11.56
CA ILE A 218 0.81 -9.62 -10.99
C ILE A 218 2.25 -9.11 -10.88
N ILE A 219 3.17 -9.94 -10.38
CA ILE A 219 4.60 -9.58 -10.25
C ILE A 219 5.17 -9.13 -11.59
N GLU A 220 4.90 -9.88 -12.67
CA GLU A 220 5.33 -9.52 -14.03
C GLU A 220 4.82 -8.13 -14.44
N LYS A 221 3.53 -7.85 -14.21
CA LYS A 221 2.94 -6.55 -14.56
C LYS A 221 3.50 -5.42 -13.70
N VAL A 222 3.72 -5.63 -12.41
CA VAL A 222 4.30 -4.61 -11.51
C VAL A 222 5.75 -4.31 -11.89
N ASN A 223 6.54 -5.32 -12.21
CA ASN A 223 7.94 -5.15 -12.61
C ASN A 223 8.10 -4.48 -13.98
N ALA A 224 7.09 -4.55 -14.85
CA ALA A 224 7.06 -3.83 -16.11
C ALA A 224 6.80 -2.32 -15.96
N ILE A 225 6.31 -1.87 -14.80
CA ILE A 225 6.09 -0.44 -14.53
C ILE A 225 7.37 0.19 -13.99
N THR A 226 7.94 1.13 -14.74
CA THR A 226 9.22 1.79 -14.40
C THR A 226 9.04 3.21 -13.84
N SER A 227 7.84 3.79 -13.95
CA SER A 227 7.52 5.14 -13.46
C SER A 227 6.21 5.17 -12.69
N GLU A 228 6.14 6.02 -11.67
CA GLU A 228 4.87 6.39 -11.02
C GLU A 228 3.99 7.29 -11.88
N THR A 229 4.59 7.94 -12.90
CA THR A 229 3.88 8.81 -13.83
C THR A 229 3.24 7.96 -14.92
N TYR A 230 1.94 8.13 -15.09
CA TYR A 230 1.16 7.54 -16.17
C TYR A 230 0.20 8.59 -16.71
N LYS A 231 -0.36 8.32 -17.90
CA LYS A 231 -1.42 9.15 -18.48
C LYS A 231 -2.77 8.60 -18.03
N PRO A 232 -3.55 9.32 -17.20
CA PRO A 232 -4.91 8.90 -16.85
C PRO A 232 -5.76 8.70 -18.11
N LEU A 233 -6.67 7.73 -18.06
CA LEU A 233 -7.72 7.61 -19.06
C LEU A 233 -8.62 8.86 -19.07
N PRO A 234 -9.25 9.20 -20.20
CA PRO A 234 -10.33 10.18 -20.25
C PRO A 234 -11.41 9.89 -19.21
N LYS A 235 -12.05 10.94 -18.67
CA LYS A 235 -12.95 10.86 -17.51
C LYS A 235 -14.12 9.88 -17.71
N ASP A 236 -14.64 9.75 -18.93
CA ASP A 236 -15.69 8.81 -19.33
C ASP A 236 -15.25 7.34 -19.36
N ARG A 237 -13.93 7.08 -19.29
CA ARG A 237 -13.32 5.75 -19.25
C ARG A 237 -12.63 5.43 -17.91
N GLN A 238 -12.73 6.33 -16.93
CA GLN A 238 -12.22 6.08 -15.57
C GLN A 238 -13.20 5.20 -14.79
N GLY A 239 -12.68 4.40 -13.86
CA GLY A 239 -13.50 3.69 -12.89
C GLY A 239 -14.13 4.65 -11.87
N ALA A 240 -15.18 4.22 -11.20
CA ALA A 240 -15.72 4.97 -10.06
C ALA A 240 -14.92 4.66 -8.78
N VAL A 241 -14.71 5.67 -7.93
CA VAL A 241 -14.27 5.49 -6.54
C VAL A 241 -15.50 5.59 -5.64
N THR A 242 -15.78 4.57 -4.84
CA THR A 242 -16.91 4.56 -3.89
C THR A 242 -16.41 4.30 -2.47
N ILE A 243 -16.93 5.08 -1.52
CA ILE A 243 -16.72 4.81 -0.10
C ILE A 243 -17.80 3.81 0.34
N LEU A 244 -17.38 2.68 0.88
CA LEU A 244 -18.26 1.65 1.42
C LEU A 244 -18.90 2.16 2.72
N GLY A 245 -20.21 1.96 2.85
CA GLY A 245 -20.97 2.31 4.04
C GLY A 245 -20.98 1.18 5.07
N HIS A 246 -21.71 1.43 6.16
CA HIS A 246 -21.91 0.46 7.25
C HIS A 246 -22.68 -0.80 6.83
N ASP A 247 -23.35 -0.79 5.69
CA ASP A 247 -24.08 -1.94 5.15
C ASP A 247 -23.15 -3.15 4.91
N VAL A 248 -21.90 -2.90 4.49
CA VAL A 248 -20.90 -3.96 4.32
C VAL A 248 -20.42 -4.49 5.68
N ASP A 249 -20.23 -3.61 6.66
CA ASP A 249 -19.85 -4.00 8.03
C ASP A 249 -20.94 -4.87 8.67
N GLU A 250 -22.21 -4.48 8.49
CA GLU A 250 -23.38 -5.22 8.97
C GLU A 250 -23.46 -6.60 8.31
N ALA A 251 -23.33 -6.68 6.98
CA ALA A 251 -23.32 -7.95 6.25
C ALA A 251 -22.16 -8.86 6.69
N TYR A 252 -20.98 -8.28 6.98
CA TYR A 252 -19.85 -9.02 7.51
C TYR A 252 -20.15 -9.60 8.90
N MET A 253 -20.72 -8.80 9.80
CA MET A 253 -21.08 -9.22 11.16
C MET A 253 -22.20 -10.27 11.17
N GLU A 254 -23.21 -10.12 10.31
CA GLU A 254 -24.24 -11.14 10.12
C GLU A 254 -23.63 -12.46 9.64
N ARG A 255 -22.72 -12.41 8.67
CA ARG A 255 -22.02 -13.61 8.21
C ARG A 255 -21.19 -14.23 9.33
N LEU A 256 -20.47 -13.44 10.12
CA LEU A 256 -19.68 -13.91 11.25
C LEU A 256 -20.55 -14.62 12.30
N ALA A 257 -21.74 -14.10 12.60
CA ALA A 257 -22.67 -14.73 13.54
C ALA A 257 -23.10 -16.14 13.10
N THR A 258 -23.14 -16.42 11.80
CA THR A 258 -23.44 -17.78 11.28
C THR A 258 -22.32 -18.79 11.50
N LEU A 259 -21.12 -18.34 11.87
CA LEU A 259 -19.95 -19.21 12.09
C LEU A 259 -19.84 -19.72 13.53
N ILE A 260 -20.74 -19.31 14.42
CA ILE A 260 -20.78 -19.79 15.81
C ILE A 260 -21.18 -21.27 15.80
N VAL A 261 -20.23 -22.14 16.17
CA VAL A 261 -20.39 -23.61 16.12
C VAL A 261 -21.51 -24.10 17.05
N ASP A 262 -21.55 -23.62 18.29
CA ASP A 262 -22.62 -23.95 19.23
C ASP A 262 -23.14 -22.67 19.94
N PRO A 263 -24.20 -22.05 19.39
CA PRO A 263 -24.81 -20.87 19.98
C PRO A 263 -25.39 -21.13 21.39
N LYS A 264 -25.70 -22.39 21.75
CA LYS A 264 -26.25 -22.71 23.08
C LYS A 264 -25.18 -22.59 24.16
N VAL A 265 -23.96 -23.02 23.87
CA VAL A 265 -22.82 -22.88 24.80
C VAL A 265 -22.53 -21.41 25.09
N VAL A 266 -22.51 -20.56 24.05
CA VAL A 266 -22.31 -19.11 24.20
C VAL A 266 -23.42 -18.50 25.07
N ARG A 267 -24.69 -18.82 24.80
CA ARG A 267 -25.83 -18.32 25.59
C ARG A 267 -25.86 -18.84 27.05
N ALA A 268 -25.32 -20.03 27.30
CA ALA A 268 -25.24 -20.61 28.63
C ALA A 268 -24.09 -20.03 29.48
N ALA A 269 -23.05 -19.51 28.84
CA ALA A 269 -21.84 -18.96 29.48
C ALA A 269 -22.03 -17.55 30.08
N LYS A 270 -23.15 -17.29 30.77
CA LYS A 270 -23.54 -15.96 31.29
C LYS A 270 -22.56 -15.35 32.30
N SER A 271 -21.73 -16.17 32.95
CA SER A 271 -20.72 -15.73 33.93
C SER A 271 -19.31 -15.62 33.35
N LEU A 272 -19.12 -15.94 32.05
CA LEU A 272 -17.82 -15.84 31.40
C LEU A 272 -17.45 -14.36 31.23
N ARG A 273 -16.29 -13.97 31.76
CA ARG A 273 -15.73 -12.62 31.57
C ARG A 273 -14.69 -12.68 30.48
N ILE A 274 -14.88 -11.90 29.41
CA ILE A 274 -13.96 -11.79 28.29
C ILE A 274 -13.29 -10.42 28.36
N VAL A 275 -11.96 -10.40 28.35
CA VAL A 275 -11.17 -9.17 28.21
C VAL A 275 -10.56 -9.19 26.82
N PHE A 276 -10.88 -8.17 26.02
CA PHE A 276 -10.32 -7.98 24.68
C PHE A 276 -9.53 -6.68 24.65
N THR A 277 -8.24 -6.79 24.35
CA THR A 277 -7.38 -5.64 24.12
C THR A 277 -7.13 -5.53 22.61
N PRO A 278 -7.61 -4.49 21.92
CA PRO A 278 -7.30 -4.27 20.52
C PRO A 278 -5.85 -3.78 20.40
N VAL A 279 -4.90 -4.72 20.24
CA VAL A 279 -3.46 -4.41 20.10
C VAL A 279 -3.14 -3.81 18.71
N SER A 280 -4.06 -3.96 17.77
CA SER A 280 -4.08 -3.31 16.45
C SER A 280 -5.47 -2.70 16.24
N TYR A 281 -5.54 -1.39 16.04
CA TYR A 281 -6.78 -0.59 16.05
C TYR A 281 -7.80 -0.95 14.94
N THR A 282 -7.51 -1.90 14.04
CA THR A 282 -8.45 -2.36 13.00
C THR A 282 -9.72 -3.01 13.55
N HIS A 283 -9.70 -3.49 14.80
CA HIS A 283 -10.86 -4.13 15.42
C HIS A 283 -11.78 -3.15 16.16
N LEU A 284 -11.40 -1.87 16.28
CA LEU A 284 -12.21 -0.85 16.97
C LEU A 284 -13.37 -0.32 16.14
N THR A 285 -13.36 -0.55 14.83
CA THR A 285 -14.41 -0.10 13.91
C THR A 285 -15.57 -1.08 13.79
N LEU A 286 -15.40 -2.33 14.25
CA LEU A 286 -16.50 -3.28 14.30
C LEU A 286 -17.43 -2.93 15.48
N PRO A 287 -18.74 -2.78 15.26
CA PRO A 287 -19.68 -2.53 16.34
C PRO A 287 -19.61 -3.68 17.35
N THR A 288 -19.39 -3.35 18.62
CA THR A 288 -19.48 -4.30 19.73
C THR A 288 -20.95 -4.65 19.93
N LYS A 289 -21.43 -5.67 19.22
CA LYS A 289 -22.74 -6.28 19.52
C LYS A 289 -22.53 -7.27 20.67
N THR A 290 -23.08 -6.95 21.83
CA THR A 290 -23.27 -7.92 22.91
C THR A 290 -24.29 -8.96 22.41
N ILE A 291 -23.86 -10.22 22.30
CA ILE A 291 -24.73 -11.37 21.96
C ILE A 291 -25.49 -11.81 23.21
#